data_AF-W4K6A2-F1
#
_entry.id   AF-W4K6A2-F1
#
_cell.length_a   1.000
_cell.length_b   1.000
_cell.length_c   1.000
_cell.angle_alpha   90.00
_cell.angle_beta   90.00
_cell.angle_gamma   90.00
#
_symmetry.space_group_name_H-M   'P 1'
#
loop_
_entity.id
_entity.type
_entity.pdbx_description
1 polymer ?
#
loop_
_entity_poly.entity_id
_entity_poly.type
_entity_poly.pdbx_seq_one_letter_code
_entity_poly.pdbx_strand_id
1 'polypeptide(L)'
;LRWVPGHVDIVGNERSDEEAKAAARGLTSMDIVLPKAIRGQLPFSRSAARQRFNDGLKKRWKKLMEQSPRWQKLQRIDPTAPSNRFRKITSSL
;
A
#
# COMPACT_ATOMS: atom_id res chain seq x y z
N LEU A 1 -18.04 12.80 22.12
CA LEU A 1 -17.32 12.28 20.92
C LEU A 1 -18.15 12.60 19.68
N ARG A 2 -17.52 13.08 18.60
CA ARG A 2 -18.18 13.40 17.32
C ARG A 2 -17.42 12.69 16.20
N TRP A 3 -18.09 11.81 15.47
CA TRP A 3 -17.52 11.18 14.28
C TRP A 3 -17.62 12.14 13.11
N VAL A 4 -16.59 12.14 12.28
CA VAL A 4 -16.44 13.02 11.13
C VAL A 4 -16.13 12.13 9.92
N PRO A 5 -16.75 12.35 8.75
CA PRO A 5 -16.43 11.57 7.57
C PRO A 5 -14.99 11.85 7.13
N GLY A 6 -14.26 10.80 6.78
CA GLY A 6 -12.91 10.92 6.21
C GLY A 6 -12.96 11.33 4.73
N HIS A 7 -11.91 12.00 4.26
CA HIS A 7 -11.76 12.44 2.86
C HIS A 7 -12.85 13.40 2.36
N VAL A 8 -13.39 14.23 3.25
CA VAL A 8 -14.38 15.28 2.91
C VAL A 8 -13.77 16.69 3.12
N ASP A 9 -12.45 16.80 3.00
CA ASP A 9 -11.70 18.06 3.06
C ASP A 9 -11.99 18.91 4.31
N ILE A 10 -12.27 18.24 5.43
CA ILE A 10 -12.50 18.92 6.71
C ILE A 10 -11.14 19.35 7.24
N VAL A 11 -10.86 20.65 7.17
CA VAL A 11 -9.55 21.26 7.45
C VAL A 11 -8.86 20.69 8.70
N GLY A 12 -9.58 20.54 9.81
CA GLY A 12 -9.02 19.98 11.04
C GLY A 12 -8.63 18.50 10.94
N ASN A 13 -9.45 17.70 10.25
CA ASN A 13 -9.16 16.29 9.97
C ASN A 13 -7.96 16.14 9.03
N GLU A 14 -7.92 16.93 7.96
CA GLU A 14 -6.83 16.87 6.99
C GLU A 14 -5.49 17.30 7.60
N ARG A 15 -5.47 18.38 8.41
CA ARG A 15 -4.26 18.75 9.17
C ARG A 15 -3.80 17.65 10.11
N SER A 16 -4.73 16.99 10.79
CA SER A 16 -4.38 15.87 11.67
C SER A 16 -3.80 14.68 10.88
N ASP A 17 -4.30 14.42 9.68
CA ASP A 17 -3.80 13.36 8.80
C ASP A 17 -2.41 13.70 8.23
N GLU A 18 -2.17 14.96 7.87
CA GLU A 18 -0.86 15.47 7.45
C GLU A 18 0.20 15.28 8.55
N GLU A 19 -0.10 15.66 9.80
CA GLU A 19 0.80 15.47 10.93
C GLU A 19 1.03 13.98 11.23
N ALA A 20 -0.02 13.14 11.14
CA ALA A 20 0.12 11.70 11.30
C ALA A 20 1.02 11.09 10.21
N LYS A 21 0.92 11.55 8.96
CA LYS A 21 1.81 11.15 7.85
C LYS A 21 3.24 11.61 8.08
N ALA A 22 3.45 12.81 8.61
CA ALA A 22 4.78 13.33 8.95
C ALA A 22 5.44 12.49 10.04
N ALA A 23 4.70 12.22 11.12
CA ALA A 23 5.16 11.38 12.22
C ALA A 23 5.49 9.95 11.76
N ALA A 24 4.68 9.36 10.88
CA ALA A 24 4.94 8.05 10.28
C ALA A 24 6.22 7.99 9.43
N ARG A 25 6.70 9.15 8.94
CA ARG A 25 7.99 9.29 8.24
C ARG A 25 9.16 9.60 9.18
N GLY A 26 8.91 9.69 10.49
CA GLY A 26 9.90 10.03 11.50
C GLY A 26 10.03 11.53 11.79
N LEU A 27 9.21 12.38 11.15
CA LEU A 27 9.15 13.81 11.45
C LEU A 27 8.21 14.00 12.64
N THR A 28 8.77 13.97 13.84
CA THR A 28 8.02 14.09 15.08
C THR A 28 8.47 15.30 15.89
N SER A 29 7.55 15.83 16.69
CA SER A 29 7.88 16.85 17.69
C SER A 29 8.70 16.25 18.85
N MET A 30 9.25 17.10 19.70
CA MET A 30 9.95 16.66 20.90
C MET A 30 9.01 15.88 21.83
N ASP A 31 9.49 14.80 22.44
CA ASP A 31 8.69 13.95 23.34
C ASP A 31 8.03 14.73 24.49
N ILE A 32 8.65 15.82 24.96
CA ILE A 32 8.12 16.67 26.04
C ILE A 32 6.78 17.34 25.69
N VAL A 33 6.56 17.67 24.41
CA VAL A 33 5.32 18.32 23.94
C VAL A 33 4.28 17.29 23.49
N LEU A 34 4.66 16.03 23.35
CA LEU A 34 3.75 14.95 22.96
C LEU A 34 3.05 14.34 24.18
N PRO A 35 1.77 13.94 24.06
CA PRO A 35 1.12 13.08 25.03
C PRO A 35 1.91 11.77 25.24
N LYS A 36 2.01 11.30 26.49
CA LYS A 36 2.80 10.09 26.85
C LYS A 36 2.49 8.87 25.98
N ALA A 37 1.23 8.73 25.54
CA ALA A 37 0.77 7.59 24.73
C ALA A 37 1.37 7.53 23.31
N ILE A 38 1.88 8.64 22.79
CA ILE A 38 2.42 8.74 21.42
C ILE A 38 3.89 9.21 21.39
N ARG A 39 4.59 9.12 22.53
CA ARG A 39 6.03 9.39 22.62
C ARG A 39 6.82 8.20 22.06
N GLY A 40 8.00 8.49 21.52
CA GLY A 40 8.88 7.47 20.97
C GLY A 40 8.49 7.01 19.57
N GLN A 41 9.03 5.85 19.17
CA GLN A 41 8.89 5.35 17.80
C GLN A 41 7.50 4.76 17.56
N LEU A 42 6.84 5.23 16.49
CA LEU A 42 5.57 4.67 16.05
C LEU A 42 5.75 3.21 15.59
N PRO A 43 4.80 2.32 15.91
CA PRO A 43 4.85 0.94 15.45
C PRO A 43 4.71 0.86 13.93
N PHE A 44 5.32 -0.16 13.34
CA PHE A 44 5.13 -0.43 11.92
C PHE A 44 3.70 -0.90 11.64
N SER A 45 3.08 -0.30 10.62
CA SER A 45 1.80 -0.78 10.12
C SER A 45 1.94 -2.17 9.50
N ARG A 46 1.24 -3.16 10.08
CA ARG A 46 1.22 -4.54 9.58
C ARG A 46 0.67 -4.62 8.16
N SER A 47 -0.33 -3.81 7.80
CA SER A 47 -0.89 -3.76 6.44
C SER A 47 0.13 -3.19 5.46
N ALA A 48 0.81 -2.10 5.82
CA ALA A 48 1.85 -1.49 4.98
C ALA A 48 3.02 -2.46 4.74
N ALA A 49 3.48 -3.16 5.79
CA ALA A 49 4.54 -4.17 5.66
C ALA A 49 4.15 -5.30 4.70
N ARG A 50 2.92 -5.81 4.81
CA ARG A 50 2.38 -6.83 3.90
C ARG A 50 2.28 -6.32 2.46
N GLN A 51 1.81 -5.08 2.28
CA GLN A 51 1.71 -4.47 0.95
C GLN A 51 3.08 -4.38 0.29
N ARG A 52 4.10 -3.86 1.00
CA ARG A 52 5.48 -3.78 0.51
C ARG A 52 6.02 -5.16 0.12
N PHE A 53 5.81 -6.17 0.95
CA PHE A 53 6.25 -7.54 0.66
C PHE A 53 5.55 -8.10 -0.60
N ASN A 54 4.24 -7.93 -0.71
CA ASN A 54 3.44 -8.36 -1.85
C ASN A 54 3.85 -7.65 -3.14
N ASP A 55 4.18 -6.36 -3.10
CA ASP A 55 4.66 -5.62 -4.26
C ASP A 55 6.04 -6.12 -4.71
N GLY A 56 6.90 -6.47 -3.76
CA GLY A 56 8.17 -7.16 -4.05
C GLY A 56 7.95 -8.55 -4.68
N LEU A 57 6.96 -9.30 -4.22
CA LEU A 57 6.57 -10.56 -4.86
C LEU A 57 6.08 -10.33 -6.30
N LYS A 58 5.15 -9.41 -6.52
CA LYS A 58 4.62 -9.11 -7.86
C LYS A 58 5.74 -8.77 -8.85
N LYS A 59 6.71 -7.95 -8.45
CA LYS A 59 7.88 -7.61 -9.28
C LYS A 59 8.71 -8.83 -9.64
N ARG A 60 9.01 -9.70 -8.67
CA ARG A 60 9.76 -10.95 -8.89
C ARG A 60 9.00 -11.91 -9.82
N TRP A 61 7.71 -12.10 -9.56
CA TRP A 61 6.85 -12.93 -10.40
C TRP A 61 6.80 -12.44 -11.84
N LYS A 62 6.66 -11.12 -12.05
CA LYS A 62 6.70 -10.53 -13.38
C LYS A 62 8.01 -10.85 -14.11
N LYS A 63 9.15 -10.65 -13.45
CA LYS A 63 10.47 -10.97 -14.03
C LYS A 63 10.62 -12.45 -14.39
N LEU A 64 10.23 -13.35 -13.48
CA LEU A 64 10.27 -14.80 -13.75
C LEU A 64 9.37 -15.19 -14.92
N MET A 65 8.20 -14.57 -15.01
CA MET A 65 7.26 -14.85 -16.07
C MET A 65 7.76 -14.36 -17.43
N GLU A 66 8.32 -13.16 -17.49
CA GLU A 66 8.97 -12.59 -18.68
C GLU A 66 10.13 -13.45 -19.20
N GLN A 67 10.87 -14.08 -18.30
CA GLN A 67 11.97 -15.00 -18.65
C GLN A 67 11.50 -16.37 -19.11
N SER A 68 10.22 -16.72 -18.89
CA SER A 68 9.71 -18.03 -19.26
C SER A 68 9.52 -18.15 -20.78
N PRO A 69 9.77 -19.32 -21.39
CA PRO A 69 9.47 -19.55 -22.81
C PRO A 69 7.99 -19.32 -23.18
N ARG A 70 7.11 -19.40 -22.19
CA ARG A 70 5.66 -19.23 -22.35
C ARG A 70 5.24 -17.77 -22.45
N TRP A 71 6.10 -16.83 -22.06
CA TRP A 71 5.81 -15.39 -22.05
C TRP A 71 5.32 -14.87 -23.39
N GLN A 72 6.04 -15.19 -24.46
CA GLN A 72 5.69 -14.73 -25.82
C GLN A 72 4.32 -15.24 -26.26
N LYS A 73 3.98 -16.48 -25.91
CA LYS A 73 2.66 -17.06 -26.21
C LYS A 73 1.57 -16.39 -25.38
N LEU A 74 1.84 -16.15 -24.09
CA LEU A 74 0.88 -15.50 -23.22
C LEU A 74 0.61 -14.06 -23.63
N GLN A 75 1.63 -13.30 -24.02
CA GLN A 75 1.50 -11.93 -24.51
C GLN A 75 0.60 -11.81 -25.74
N ARG A 76 0.54 -12.85 -26.59
CA ARG A 76 -0.40 -12.90 -27.72
C ARG A 76 -1.86 -13.09 -27.30
N ILE A 77 -2.09 -13.74 -26.14
CA ILE A 77 -3.44 -14.02 -25.61
C ILE A 77 -3.91 -12.87 -24.73
N ASP A 78 -3.04 -12.38 -23.84
CA ASP A 78 -3.28 -11.25 -22.96
C ASP A 78 -2.06 -10.32 -22.97
N PRO A 79 -2.10 -9.23 -23.76
CA PRO A 79 -1.04 -8.21 -23.76
C PRO A 79 -0.86 -7.52 -22.41
N THR A 80 -1.85 -7.61 -21.52
CA THR A 80 -1.75 -7.04 -20.16
C THR A 80 -1.08 -7.99 -19.17
N ALA A 81 -0.72 -9.21 -19.59
CA ALA A 81 -0.02 -10.18 -18.76
C ALA A 81 1.28 -9.60 -18.17
N PRO A 82 1.66 -9.93 -16.92
CA PRO A 82 0.91 -10.69 -15.94
C PRO A 82 -0.18 -9.85 -15.26
N SER A 83 -1.41 -9.94 -15.74
CA SER A 83 -2.59 -9.32 -15.12
C SER A 83 -3.45 -10.37 -14.45
N ASN A 84 -4.33 -9.93 -13.56
CA ASN A 84 -5.40 -10.79 -13.03
C ASN A 84 -6.57 -10.95 -14.01
N ARG A 85 -6.54 -10.32 -15.20
CA ARG A 85 -7.68 -10.30 -16.13
C ARG A 85 -8.00 -11.69 -16.64
N PHE A 86 -7.01 -12.39 -17.18
CA PHE A 86 -7.19 -13.76 -17.65
C PHE A 86 -7.74 -14.68 -16.54
N ARG A 87 -7.15 -14.63 -15.34
CA ARG A 87 -7.59 -15.41 -14.18
C ARG A 87 -9.05 -15.13 -13.78
N LYS A 88 -9.49 -13.87 -13.85
CA LYS A 88 -10.88 -13.47 -13.54
C LYS A 88 -11.86 -13.99 -14.60
N ILE A 89 -11.48 -13.95 -15.88
CA ILE A 89 -12.33 -14.46 -16.97
C ILE A 89 -12.48 -15.98 -16.86
N THR A 90 -11.40 -16.68 -16.54
CA THR A 90 -11.43 -18.15 -16.43
C THR A 90 -12.03 -18.68 -15.13
N SER A 91 -12.18 -17.85 -14.09
CA SER A 91 -12.77 -18.31 -12.82
C SER A 91 -14.29 -18.52 -12.87
N SER A 92 -14.96 -18.08 -13.94
CA SER A 92 -16.40 -18.25 -14.16
C SER A 92 -16.74 -19.29 -15.23
N LEU A 93 -15.73 -19.98 -15.78
CA LEU A 93 -15.88 -21.14 -16.66
C LEU A 93 -15.84 -22.41 -15.81
#